data_AF-A0A3R6JSY1-F1
#
_entry.id   AF-A0A3R6JSY1-F1
#
_cell.length_a   1.000
_cell.length_b   1.000
_cell.length_c   1.000
_cell.angle_alpha   90.00
_cell.angle_beta   90.00
_cell.angle_gamma   90.00
#
_symmetry.space_group_name_H-M   'P 1'
#
loop_
_entity.id
_entity.type
_entity.pdbx_description
1 polymer ?
#
loop_
_entity_poly.entity_id
_entity_poly.type
_entity_poly.pdbx_seq_one_letter_code
_entity_poly.pdbx_strand_id
1 'polypeptide(L)'
;MLAAGGVMAGIYAWERYMLRVRVLEEWQTIFIEIAGEINYSAESMSQICSRIENMSVYGKKFWGEMSKQTKYKNEGLIGTFWKEYLDGYKYWELLSAEDKNIIYRFGESFGTLDIYSQINEIKMYEKRIEGNISDARQKMREQKKVCIFMGLISGLMAGICLF
;
A
#
# COMPACT_ATOMS: atom_id res chain seq x y z
N MET A 1 33.49 -8.20 10.16
CA MET A 1 32.23 -7.79 10.80
C MET A 1 31.53 -6.64 10.05
N LEU A 2 32.24 -5.59 9.60
CA LEU A 2 31.65 -4.47 8.83
C LEU A 2 30.97 -4.87 7.51
N ALA A 3 31.57 -5.79 6.73
CA ALA A 3 31.00 -6.26 5.47
C ALA A 3 29.67 -7.03 5.65
N ALA A 4 29.57 -7.87 6.69
CA ALA A 4 28.35 -8.60 7.01
C ALA A 4 27.20 -7.67 7.47
N GLY A 5 27.53 -6.59 8.19
CA GLY A 5 26.56 -5.57 8.59
C GLY A 5 25.98 -4.79 7.40
N GLY A 6 26.82 -4.44 6.41
CA GLY A 6 26.37 -3.77 5.18
C GLY A 6 25.45 -4.62 4.30
N VAL A 7 25.76 -5.92 4.17
CA VAL A 7 24.92 -6.86 3.41
C VAL A 7 23.55 -7.06 4.08
N MET A 8 23.51 -7.23 5.41
CA MET A 8 22.23 -7.34 6.14
C MET A 8 21.40 -6.06 6.06
N ALA A 9 22.02 -4.89 6.19
CA ALA A 9 21.32 -3.61 6.04
C ALA A 9 20.76 -3.42 4.61
N GLY A 10 21.51 -3.86 3.59
CA GLY A 10 21.06 -3.83 2.19
C GLY A 10 19.87 -4.74 1.92
N ILE A 11 19.90 -5.99 2.43
CA ILE A 11 18.78 -6.94 2.30
C ILE A 11 17.54 -6.39 3.01
N TYR A 12 17.68 -5.90 4.24
CA TYR A 12 16.57 -5.31 5.00
C TYR A 12 15.95 -4.09 4.28
N ALA A 13 16.79 -3.21 3.72
CA ALA A 13 16.32 -2.08 2.93
C ALA A 13 15.57 -2.55 1.68
N TRP A 14 16.11 -3.52 0.94
CA TRP A 14 15.47 -4.08 -0.24
C TRP A 14 14.11 -4.73 0.07
N GLU A 15 14.02 -5.51 1.15
CA GLU A 15 12.75 -6.09 1.61
C GLU A 15 11.72 -4.99 1.93
N ARG A 16 12.14 -3.89 2.57
CA ARG A 16 11.25 -2.76 2.85
C ARG A 16 10.71 -2.11 1.58
N TYR A 17 11.56 -1.91 0.56
CA TYR A 17 11.13 -1.37 -0.74
C TYR A 17 10.17 -2.33 -1.46
N MET A 18 10.49 -3.63 -1.46
CA MET A 18 9.64 -4.66 -2.06
C MET A 18 8.28 -4.73 -1.37
N LEU A 19 8.26 -4.69 -0.04
CA LEU A 19 7.02 -4.72 0.74
C LEU A 19 6.15 -3.48 0.47
N ARG A 20 6.76 -2.29 0.39
CA ARG A 20 6.03 -1.07 0.00
C ARG A 20 5.38 -1.22 -1.38
N VAL A 21 6.09 -1.74 -2.37
CA VAL A 21 5.54 -1.98 -3.72
C VAL A 21 4.32 -2.89 -3.66
N ARG A 22 4.42 -4.04 -2.98
CA ARG A 22 3.31 -5.00 -2.87
C ARG A 22 2.10 -4.42 -2.13
N VAL A 23 2.34 -3.63 -1.09
CA VAL A 23 1.27 -2.93 -0.37
C VAL A 23 0.55 -1.94 -1.30
N LEU A 24 1.28 -1.16 -2.10
CA LEU A 24 0.69 -0.21 -3.04
C LEU A 24 -0.10 -0.92 -4.17
N GLU A 25 0.41 -2.03 -4.69
CA GLU A 25 -0.29 -2.85 -5.69
C GLU A 25 -1.61 -3.42 -5.14
N GLU A 26 -1.64 -3.85 -3.88
CA GLU A 26 -2.87 -4.28 -3.22
C GLU A 26 -3.86 -3.11 -3.09
N TRP A 27 -3.40 -1.94 -2.64
CA TRP A 27 -4.25 -0.74 -2.57
C TRP A 27 -4.82 -0.32 -3.93
N GLN A 28 -4.01 -0.39 -4.99
CA GLN A 28 -4.49 -0.12 -6.36
C GLN A 28 -5.60 -1.10 -6.75
N THR A 29 -5.39 -2.40 -6.50
CA THR A 29 -6.41 -3.43 -6.77
C THR A 29 -7.70 -3.12 -6.02
N ILE A 30 -7.60 -2.73 -4.74
CA ILE A 30 -8.75 -2.36 -3.93
C ILE A 30 -9.49 -1.13 -4.49
N PHE A 31 -8.78 -0.11 -4.97
CA PHE A 31 -9.41 1.05 -5.58
C PHE A 31 -10.25 0.67 -6.80
N ILE A 32 -9.74 -0.24 -7.64
CA ILE A 32 -10.43 -0.74 -8.83
C ILE A 32 -11.69 -1.53 -8.43
N GLU A 33 -11.58 -2.44 -7.46
CA GLU A 33 -12.72 -3.23 -6.97
C GLU A 33 -13.82 -2.34 -6.39
N ILE A 34 -13.46 -1.38 -5.52
CA ILE A 34 -14.45 -0.47 -4.93
C ILE A 34 -15.09 0.44 -5.99
N ALA A 35 -14.31 0.97 -6.94
CA ALA A 35 -14.86 1.76 -8.04
C ALA A 35 -15.85 0.94 -8.89
N GLY A 36 -15.52 -0.33 -9.15
CA GLY A 36 -16.39 -1.27 -9.87
C GLY A 36 -17.70 -1.51 -9.12
N GLU A 37 -17.62 -1.82 -7.82
CA GLU A 37 -18.80 -2.07 -7.00
C GLU A 37 -19.68 -0.81 -6.84
N ILE A 38 -19.11 0.38 -6.61
CA ILE A 38 -19.89 1.63 -6.58
C ILE A 38 -20.61 1.89 -7.92
N ASN A 39 -19.97 1.56 -9.04
CA ASN A 39 -20.51 1.84 -10.37
C ASN A 39 -21.56 0.83 -10.85
N TYR A 40 -21.50 -0.42 -10.38
CA TYR A 40 -22.30 -1.53 -10.92
C TYR A 40 -23.16 -2.26 -9.89
N SER A 41 -22.96 -2.04 -8.60
CA SER A 41 -23.51 -2.89 -7.54
C SER A 41 -24.49 -2.16 -6.63
N ALA A 42 -25.50 -2.92 -6.16
CA ALA A 42 -26.37 -2.54 -5.06
C ALA A 42 -25.85 -3.08 -3.70
N GLU A 43 -24.62 -3.61 -3.66
CA GLU A 43 -24.00 -4.12 -2.44
C GLU A 43 -23.72 -3.00 -1.44
N SER A 44 -23.98 -3.30 -0.16
CA SER A 44 -23.71 -2.40 0.94
C SER A 44 -22.19 -2.27 1.17
N MET A 45 -21.72 -1.13 1.68
CA MET A 45 -20.28 -0.92 1.90
C MET A 45 -19.67 -1.99 2.80
N SER A 46 -20.45 -2.51 3.74
CA SER A 46 -20.00 -3.60 4.61
C SER A 46 -19.67 -4.87 3.83
N GLN A 47 -20.46 -5.21 2.81
CA GLN A 47 -20.22 -6.37 1.97
C GLN A 47 -18.94 -6.16 1.14
N ILE A 48 -18.77 -4.96 0.58
CA ILE A 48 -17.55 -4.57 -0.15
C ILE A 48 -16.32 -4.72 0.76
N CYS A 49 -16.36 -4.15 1.97
CA CYS A 49 -15.25 -4.27 2.94
C CYS A 49 -14.98 -5.72 3.35
N SER A 50 -16.02 -6.54 3.54
CA SER A 50 -15.87 -7.96 3.89
C SER A 50 -15.25 -8.77 2.75
N ARG A 51 -15.57 -8.44 1.50
CA ARG A 51 -14.94 -9.07 0.34
C ARG A 51 -13.47 -8.68 0.25
N ILE A 52 -13.18 -7.40 0.44
CA ILE A 52 -11.80 -6.90 0.44
C ILE A 52 -10.97 -7.54 1.55
N GLU A 53 -11.54 -7.71 2.75
CA GLU A 53 -10.89 -8.45 3.84
C GLU A 53 -10.43 -9.85 3.40
N ASN A 54 -11.24 -10.57 2.61
CA ASN A 54 -10.93 -11.93 2.19
C ASN A 54 -9.84 -11.99 1.11
N MET A 55 -9.76 -11.01 0.22
CA MET A 55 -8.71 -10.93 -0.81
C MET A 55 -7.42 -10.27 -0.31
N SER A 56 -7.51 -9.42 0.70
CA SER A 56 -6.41 -8.58 1.16
C SER A 56 -5.41 -9.39 1.99
N VAL A 57 -4.13 -9.30 1.62
CA VAL A 57 -3.01 -9.90 2.34
C VAL A 57 -2.46 -8.92 3.37
N TYR A 58 -2.34 -7.64 3.01
CA TYR A 58 -1.71 -6.62 3.85
C TYR A 58 -2.73 -5.81 4.66
N GLY A 59 -3.95 -5.66 4.16
CA GLY A 59 -5.08 -4.94 4.78
C GLY A 59 -6.12 -5.78 5.51
N LYS A 60 -5.98 -7.11 5.59
CA LYS A 60 -7.03 -8.00 6.15
C LYS A 60 -7.67 -7.49 7.45
N LYS A 61 -6.86 -7.18 8.47
CA LYS A 61 -7.36 -6.67 9.76
C LYS A 61 -8.11 -5.34 9.61
N PHE A 62 -7.53 -4.41 8.86
CA PHE A 62 -8.13 -3.09 8.61
C PHE A 62 -9.50 -3.25 7.95
N TRP A 63 -9.59 -4.04 6.88
CA TRP A 63 -10.84 -4.27 6.15
C TRP A 63 -11.88 -5.04 6.96
N GLY A 64 -11.47 -5.97 7.82
CA GLY A 64 -12.38 -6.64 8.74
C GLY A 64 -12.94 -5.72 9.83
N GLU A 65 -12.15 -4.77 10.32
CA GLU A 65 -12.62 -3.72 11.24
C GLU A 65 -13.58 -2.76 10.53
N MET A 66 -13.24 -2.33 9.31
CA MET A 66 -14.10 -1.49 8.46
C MET A 66 -15.44 -2.17 8.13
N SER A 67 -15.41 -3.45 7.79
CA SER A 67 -16.61 -4.28 7.54
C SER A 67 -17.52 -4.34 8.75
N LYS A 68 -16.97 -4.53 9.95
CA LYS A 68 -17.77 -4.53 11.19
C LYS A 68 -18.37 -3.16 11.44
N GLN A 69 -17.58 -2.09 11.37
CA GLN A 69 -18.07 -0.75 11.68
C GLN A 69 -19.15 -0.27 10.71
N THR A 70 -19.05 -0.62 9.43
CA THR A 70 -20.10 -0.31 8.44
C THR A 70 -21.38 -1.12 8.67
N LYS A 71 -21.36 -2.28 9.34
CA LYS A 71 -22.60 -2.96 9.80
C LYS A 71 -23.24 -2.30 11.00
N TYR A 72 -22.41 -1.85 11.96
CA TYR A 72 -22.88 -1.36 13.25
C TYR A 72 -23.21 0.13 13.25
N LYS A 73 -22.54 0.92 12.42
CA LYS A 73 -22.74 2.36 12.25
C LYS A 73 -23.37 2.65 10.89
N ASN A 74 -23.99 3.81 10.76
CA ASN A 74 -24.53 4.28 9.48
C ASN A 74 -23.41 4.34 8.43
N GLU A 75 -23.63 3.70 7.28
CA GLU A 75 -22.67 3.64 6.17
C GLU A 75 -22.26 5.03 5.67
N GLY A 76 -23.09 6.07 5.87
CA GLY A 76 -22.74 7.45 5.52
C GLY A 76 -21.59 8.08 6.33
N LEU A 77 -21.06 7.39 7.35
CA LEU A 77 -19.99 7.90 8.24
C LEU A 77 -18.62 7.29 7.98
N ILE A 78 -18.43 6.52 6.90
CA ILE A 78 -17.15 5.85 6.57
C ILE A 78 -15.96 6.82 6.65
N GLY A 79 -16.08 8.00 6.03
CA GLY A 79 -15.02 9.00 6.05
C GLY A 79 -14.57 9.39 7.47
N THR A 80 -15.49 9.38 8.46
CA THR A 80 -15.18 9.78 9.84
C THR A 80 -14.30 8.78 10.58
N PHE A 81 -14.51 7.47 10.37
CA PHE A 81 -13.75 6.43 11.06
C PHE A 81 -12.60 5.87 10.20
N TRP A 82 -12.62 6.09 8.89
CA TRP A 82 -11.53 5.70 7.97
C TRP A 82 -10.16 6.12 8.47
N LYS A 83 -10.03 7.40 8.87
CA LYS A 83 -8.80 7.96 9.41
C LYS A 83 -8.33 7.24 10.66
N GLU A 84 -9.23 7.02 11.61
CA GLU A 84 -8.93 6.37 12.89
C GLU A 84 -8.39 4.94 12.67
N TYR A 85 -8.93 4.21 11.70
CA TYR A 85 -8.47 2.86 11.38
C TYR A 85 -7.17 2.83 10.57
N LEU A 86 -6.92 3.85 9.74
CA LEU A 86 -5.65 3.97 9.01
C LEU A 86 -4.46 4.15 9.95
N ASP A 87 -4.63 4.86 11.06
CA ASP A 87 -3.55 5.02 12.05
C ASP A 87 -3.17 3.67 12.70
N GLY A 88 -4.10 2.71 12.75
CA GLY A 88 -3.86 1.33 13.19
C GLY A 88 -3.31 0.39 12.10
N TYR A 89 -3.14 0.87 10.87
CA TYR A 89 -2.72 0.04 9.74
C TYR A 89 -1.22 -0.31 9.85
N LYS A 90 -0.93 -1.61 9.99
CA LYS A 90 0.44 -2.14 10.22
C LYS A 90 1.48 -1.62 9.22
N TYR A 91 1.10 -1.43 7.96
CA TYR A 91 2.02 -1.05 6.89
C TYR A 91 2.03 0.45 6.59
N TRP A 92 1.34 1.27 7.40
CA TRP A 92 1.25 2.72 7.20
C TRP A 92 2.62 3.39 7.14
N GLU A 93 3.54 3.01 8.02
CA GLU A 93 4.91 3.55 8.09
C GLU A 93 5.85 3.12 6.94
N LEU A 94 5.39 2.26 6.04
CA LEU A 94 6.11 1.94 4.81
C LEU A 94 5.78 2.92 3.68
N LEU A 95 4.66 3.63 3.80
CA LEU A 95 4.11 4.49 2.76
C LEU A 95 4.72 5.88 2.82
N SER A 96 4.93 6.48 1.64
CA SER A 96 5.33 7.88 1.56
C SER A 96 4.18 8.82 1.94
N ALA A 97 4.48 10.08 2.21
CA ALA A 97 3.45 11.08 2.48
C ALA A 97 2.43 11.21 1.34
N GLU A 98 2.87 11.04 0.09
CA GLU A 98 1.99 11.07 -1.09
C GLU A 98 1.06 9.85 -1.15
N ASP A 99 1.59 8.65 -0.92
CA ASP A 99 0.79 7.41 -0.82
C ASP A 99 -0.28 7.55 0.28
N LYS A 100 0.14 8.03 1.46
CA LYS A 100 -0.74 8.25 2.61
C LYS A 100 -1.86 9.23 2.26
N ASN A 101 -1.53 10.34 1.59
CA ASN A 101 -2.53 11.34 1.17
C ASN A 101 -3.52 10.77 0.15
N ILE A 102 -3.07 9.93 -0.79
CA ILE A 102 -3.97 9.26 -1.76
C ILE A 102 -4.97 8.37 -1.02
N ILE A 103 -4.48 7.47 -0.15
CA ILE A 103 -5.33 6.52 0.59
C ILE A 103 -6.27 7.26 1.57
N TYR A 104 -5.80 8.35 2.18
CA TYR A 104 -6.59 9.18 3.06
C TYR A 104 -7.77 9.83 2.32
N ARG A 105 -7.48 10.52 1.20
CA ARG A 105 -8.51 11.22 0.43
C ARG A 105 -9.48 10.27 -0.26
N PHE A 106 -9.02 9.09 -0.66
CA PHE A 106 -9.90 8.03 -1.14
C PHE A 106 -10.97 7.69 -0.09
N GLY A 107 -10.57 7.53 1.18
CA GLY A 107 -11.48 7.33 2.31
C GLY A 107 -12.47 8.46 2.57
N GLU A 108 -12.02 9.71 2.46
CA GLU A 108 -12.88 10.90 2.62
C GLU A 108 -13.92 11.03 1.50
N SER A 109 -13.65 10.47 0.32
CA SER A 109 -14.60 10.48 -0.79
C SER A 109 -15.85 9.61 -0.52
N PHE A 110 -15.80 8.69 0.45
CA PHE A 110 -16.96 7.89 0.84
C PHE A 110 -17.95 8.70 1.67
N GLY A 111 -19.16 8.88 1.12
CA GLY A 111 -20.30 9.50 1.80
C GLY A 111 -20.43 11.01 1.59
N THR A 112 -19.58 11.63 0.76
CA THR A 112 -19.49 13.10 0.65
C THR A 112 -19.93 13.68 -0.70
N LEU A 113 -20.14 12.88 -1.76
CA LEU A 113 -20.42 13.40 -3.11
C LEU A 113 -21.40 12.54 -3.93
N ASP A 114 -21.97 13.17 -4.97
CA ASP A 114 -22.65 12.51 -6.09
C ASP A 114 -21.76 11.41 -6.69
N ILE A 115 -22.34 10.23 -6.96
CA ILE A 115 -21.66 8.98 -7.32
C ILE A 115 -20.69 9.20 -8.50
N TYR A 116 -21.07 10.03 -9.46
CA TYR A 116 -20.25 10.34 -10.64
C TYR A 116 -18.95 11.08 -10.28
N SER A 117 -19.03 12.05 -9.36
CA SER A 117 -17.86 12.81 -8.89
C SER A 117 -16.93 11.92 -8.08
N GLN A 118 -17.49 11.04 -7.24
CA GLN A 118 -16.72 10.07 -6.46
C GLN A 118 -15.91 9.12 -7.35
N ILE A 119 -16.52 8.59 -8.42
CA ILE A 119 -15.83 7.69 -9.37
C ILE A 119 -14.68 8.40 -10.10
N ASN A 120 -14.86 9.65 -10.51
CA ASN A 120 -13.80 10.42 -11.17
C ASN A 120 -12.62 10.69 -10.23
N GLU A 121 -12.89 10.97 -8.94
CA GLU A 121 -11.84 11.10 -7.94
C GLU A 121 -11.09 9.78 -7.71
N ILE A 122 -11.80 8.66 -7.62
CA ILE A 122 -11.17 7.34 -7.46
C ILE A 122 -10.25 7.02 -8.64
N LYS A 123 -10.68 7.27 -9.88
CA LYS A 123 -9.84 7.08 -11.09
C LYS A 123 -8.60 7.98 -11.08
N MET A 124 -8.72 9.20 -10.56
CA MET A 124 -7.56 10.07 -10.38
C MET A 124 -6.58 9.49 -9.36
N TYR A 125 -7.07 8.96 -8.24
CA TYR A 125 -6.25 8.31 -7.21
C TYR A 125 -5.58 7.03 -7.73
N GLU A 126 -6.28 6.24 -8.54
CA GLU A 126 -5.74 5.08 -9.24
C GLU A 126 -4.55 5.45 -10.14
N LYS A 127 -4.70 6.51 -10.95
CA LYS A 127 -3.60 6.97 -11.82
C LYS A 127 -2.39 7.47 -11.03
N ARG A 128 -2.62 8.14 -9.90
CA ARG A 128 -1.54 8.62 -9.03
C ARG A 128 -0.82 7.46 -8.33
N ILE A 129 -1.56 6.48 -7.81
CA ILE A 129 -0.95 5.32 -7.16
C ILE A 129 -0.16 4.47 -8.16
N GLU A 130 -0.61 4.37 -9.43
CA GLU A 130 0.14 3.72 -10.50
C GLU A 130 1.51 4.40 -10.75
N GLY A 131 1.54 5.73 -10.77
CA GLY A 131 2.77 6.51 -10.82
C GLY A 131 3.71 6.19 -9.65
N ASN A 132 3.17 6.19 -8.42
CA ASN A 132 3.94 5.88 -7.22
C ASN A 132 4.47 4.44 -7.21
N ILE A 133 3.71 3.48 -7.74
CA ILE A 133 4.15 2.09 -7.92
C ILE A 133 5.32 2.02 -8.91
N SER A 134 5.25 2.74 -10.03
CA SER A 134 6.34 2.79 -11.01
C SER A 134 7.63 3.32 -10.38
N ASP A 135 7.54 4.42 -9.64
CA ASP A 135 8.67 5.04 -8.93
C ASP A 135 9.23 4.14 -7.83
N ALA A 136 8.35 3.51 -7.04
CA ALA A 136 8.75 2.58 -6.00
C ALA A 136 9.47 1.35 -6.58
N ARG A 137 8.98 0.82 -7.71
CA ARG A 137 9.63 -0.28 -8.44
C ARG A 137 10.98 0.16 -8.99
N GLN A 138 11.13 1.39 -9.48
CA GLN A 138 12.43 1.91 -9.91
C GLN A 138 13.42 1.96 -8.75
N LYS A 139 13.04 2.55 -7.62
CA LYS A 139 13.88 2.62 -6.41
C LYS A 139 14.27 1.23 -5.90
N MET A 140 13.34 0.27 -5.94
CA MET A 140 13.62 -1.12 -5.59
C MET A 140 14.66 -1.75 -6.54
N ARG A 141 14.57 -1.50 -7.86
CA ARG A 141 15.55 -2.00 -8.85
C ARG A 141 16.93 -1.37 -8.64
N GLU A 142 16.99 -0.08 -8.34
CA GLU A 142 18.25 0.63 -8.04
C GLU A 142 18.90 0.05 -6.77
N GLN A 143 18.12 -0.17 -5.71
CA GLN A 143 18.63 -0.79 -4.48
C GLN A 143 19.12 -2.23 -4.66
N LYS A 144 18.43 -3.03 -5.50
CA LYS A 144 18.91 -4.36 -5.87
C LYS A 144 20.29 -4.30 -6.54
N LYS A 145 20.50 -3.33 -7.44
CA LYS A 145 21.82 -3.12 -8.08
C LYS A 145 22.89 -2.76 -7.04
N VAL A 146 22.59 -1.82 -6.14
CA VAL A 146 23.52 -1.42 -5.06
C VAL A 146 23.91 -2.61 -4.18
N CYS A 147 22.95 -3.45 -3.78
CA CYS A 147 23.23 -4.66 -2.98
C CYS A 147 24.17 -5.64 -3.72
N ILE A 148 23.95 -5.85 -5.02
CA ILE A 148 24.80 -6.71 -5.85
C ILE A 148 26.23 -6.13 -5.94
N PHE A 149 26.36 -4.82 -6.19
CA PHE A 149 27.67 -4.16 -6.25
C PHE A 149 28.43 -4.22 -4.92
N MET A 150 27.75 -4.01 -3.79
CA MET A 150 28.36 -4.15 -2.46
C MET A 150 28.84 -5.57 -2.19
N GLY A 151 28.06 -6.58 -2.58
CA GLY A 151 28.45 -7.99 -2.51
C GLY A 151 29.72 -8.28 -3.30
N LEU A 152 29.79 -7.83 -4.56
CA LEU A 152 30.97 -8.00 -5.42
C LEU A 152 32.23 -7.35 -4.83
N ILE A 153 32.14 -6.10 -4.37
CA ILE A 153 33.28 -5.38 -3.78
C ILE A 153 33.77 -6.07 -2.50
N SER A 154 32.84 -6.52 -1.65
CA SER A 154 33.19 -7.24 -0.41
C SER A 154 33.87 -8.58 -0.69
N GLY A 155 33.43 -9.31 -1.73
CA GLY A 155 34.05 -10.58 -2.15
C GLY A 155 35.45 -10.40 -2.72
N LEU A 156 35.66 -9.37 -3.55
CA LEU A 156 36.98 -9.04 -4.09
C LEU A 156 37.97 -8.65 -2.98
N MET A 157 37.54 -7.81 -2.01
CA MET A 157 38.37 -7.44 -0.86
C MET A 157 38.75 -8.65 0.00
N ALA A 158 37.80 -9.56 0.26
CA ALA A 158 38.09 -10.79 1.01
C ALA A 158 39.07 -11.71 0.27
N GLY A 159 38.94 -11.81 -1.07
CA GLY A 159 39.86 -12.60 -1.89
C GLY A 159 41.29 -12.06 -1.90
N ILE A 160 41.46 -10.73 -1.89
CA ILE A 160 42.79 -10.09 -1.83
C ILE A 160 43.42 -10.27 -0.44
N CYS A 161 42.64 -10.20 0.65
CA CYS A 161 43.17 -10.41 2.02
C CYS A 161 43.49 -11.88 2.35
N LEU A 162 43.03 -12.83 1.54
CA LEU A 162 43.29 -14.27 1.70
C LEU A 162 44.52 -14.74 0.91
N PHE A 163 45.14 -13.85 0.12
CA PHE A 163 46.37 -14.06 -0.63
C PHE A 163 47.53 -13.31 0.02
#